data_AF-W2T9W9-F1
#
_entry.id   AF-W2T9W9-F1
#
_cell.length_a   1.000
_cell.length_b   1.000
_cell.length_c   1.000
_cell.angle_alpha   90.00
_cell.angle_beta   90.00
_cell.angle_gamma   90.00
#
_symmetry.space_group_name_H-M   'P 1'
#
loop_
_entity.id
_entity.type
_entity.pdbx_description
1 polymer ?
#
loop_
_entity_poly.entity_id
_entity_poly.type
_entity_poly.pdbx_seq_one_letter_code
_entity_poly.pdbx_strand_id
1 'polypeptide(L)'
;MFLDDSEIVIESVMLHIILTGAVDDTAGVRKNSLMALQVFFPDIEESSQVENAVNCLKERCCDSSLMVRKQAAEVLDHLFSTCMPHRKQLQKGWLTAVLPMINDREQKDNSESTFWRNGRELLETLACN
;
A
#
# COMPACT_ATOMS: atom_id res chain seq x y z
N MET A 1 10.04 -27.38 25.61
CA MET A 1 9.83 -26.22 24.73
C MET A 1 9.48 -26.81 23.38
N PHE A 2 8.19 -26.86 23.04
CA PHE A 2 7.76 -27.38 21.75
C PHE A 2 8.06 -26.30 20.72
N LEU A 3 9.07 -26.55 19.88
CA LEU A 3 9.22 -25.81 18.65
C LEU A 3 8.07 -26.32 17.78
N ASP A 4 7.12 -25.43 17.53
CA ASP A 4 6.07 -25.63 16.55
C ASP A 4 6.76 -25.73 15.18
N ASP A 5 7.01 -26.96 14.73
CA ASP A 5 7.55 -27.29 13.39
C ASP A 5 6.49 -27.05 12.31
N SER A 6 5.67 -26.00 12.46
CA SER A 6 4.79 -25.51 11.41
C SER A 6 5.66 -25.08 10.23
N GLU A 7 5.74 -25.96 9.23
CA GLU A 7 6.42 -25.72 7.98
C GLU A 7 5.87 -24.41 7.37
N ILE A 8 6.74 -23.39 7.25
CA ILE A 8 6.34 -22.12 6.66
C ILE A 8 6.13 -22.36 5.16
N VAL A 9 4.87 -22.51 4.76
CA VAL A 9 4.49 -22.64 3.36
C VAL A 9 4.52 -21.26 2.71
N ILE A 10 5.50 -21.04 1.83
CA ILE A 10 5.61 -19.81 1.03
C ILE A 10 5.04 -20.11 -0.36
N GLU A 11 3.81 -19.64 -0.60
CA GLU A 11 3.13 -19.83 -1.88
C GLU A 11 3.76 -19.04 -3.02
N SER A 12 4.19 -17.80 -2.76
CA SER A 12 4.88 -16.94 -3.72
C SER A 12 6.14 -16.38 -3.11
N VAL A 13 7.28 -16.96 -3.49
CA VAL A 13 8.62 -16.53 -3.00
C VAL A 13 8.88 -15.07 -3.37
N MET A 14 8.48 -14.65 -4.57
CA MET A 14 8.68 -13.27 -5.01
C MET A 14 7.88 -12.29 -4.15
N LEU A 15 6.60 -12.58 -3.91
CA LEU A 15 5.77 -11.74 -3.05
C LEU A 15 6.33 -11.71 -1.63
N HIS A 16 6.75 -12.85 -1.10
CA HIS A 16 7.35 -12.94 0.24
C HIS A 16 8.58 -12.04 0.37
N ILE A 17 9.51 -12.06 -0.59
CA ILE A 17 10.70 -11.20 -0.59
C ILE A 17 10.31 -9.73 -0.61
N ILE A 18 9.35 -9.35 -1.46
CA ILE A 18 8.89 -7.96 -1.58
C ILE A 18 8.28 -7.49 -0.25
N LEU A 19 7.38 -8.28 0.35
CA LEU A 19 6.69 -7.93 1.60
C LEU A 19 7.67 -7.87 2.78
N THR A 20 8.65 -8.77 2.83
CA THR A 20 9.71 -8.73 3.85
C THR A 20 10.56 -7.46 3.72
N GLY A 21 10.95 -7.07 2.50
CA GLY A 21 11.68 -5.81 2.31
C GLY A 21 10.84 -4.56 2.64
N ALA A 22 9.51 -4.63 2.51
CA ALA A 22 8.61 -3.53 2.86
C ALA A 22 8.52 -3.28 4.38
N VAL A 23 9.05 -4.18 5.22
CA VAL A 23 9.17 -4.00 6.69
C VAL A 23 10.62 -3.86 7.16
N ASP A 24 11.58 -3.72 6.24
CA ASP A 24 13.02 -3.58 6.57
C ASP A 24 13.30 -2.35 7.43
N ASP A 25 14.33 -2.42 8.29
CA ASP A 25 14.73 -1.29 9.14
C ASP A 25 15.15 -0.05 8.34
N THR A 26 15.69 -0.27 7.13
CA THR A 26 16.17 0.79 6.25
C THR A 26 15.03 1.36 5.40
N ALA A 27 14.72 2.64 5.58
CA ALA A 27 13.64 3.32 4.85
C ALA A 27 13.79 3.24 3.32
N GLY A 28 15.02 3.26 2.79
CA GLY A 28 15.28 3.10 1.36
C GLY A 28 14.92 1.72 0.83
N VAL A 29 15.14 0.67 1.61
CA VAL A 29 14.74 -0.71 1.26
C VAL A 29 13.22 -0.79 1.23
N ARG A 30 12.54 -0.30 2.28
CA ARG A 30 11.07 -0.25 2.32
C ARG A 30 10.49 0.45 1.10
N LYS A 31 10.99 1.64 0.78
CA LYS A 31 10.57 2.40 -0.41
C LYS A 31 10.72 1.57 -1.69
N ASN A 32 11.90 0.99 -1.93
CA ASN A 32 12.18 0.23 -3.14
C ASN A 32 11.33 -1.05 -3.23
N SER A 33 11.05 -1.69 -2.10
CA SER A 33 10.12 -2.82 -2.04
C SER A 33 8.70 -2.42 -2.45
N LEU A 34 8.22 -1.24 -2.07
CA LEU A 34 6.90 -0.76 -2.52
C LEU A 34 6.87 -0.49 -4.04
N MET A 35 7.97 -0.01 -4.62
CA MET A 35 8.09 0.12 -6.07
C MET A 35 8.08 -1.25 -6.77
N ALA A 36 8.81 -2.23 -6.22
CA ALA A 36 8.78 -3.59 -6.72
C ALA A 36 7.37 -4.19 -6.62
N LEU A 37 6.68 -3.95 -5.50
CA LEU A 37 5.29 -4.37 -5.31
C LEU A 37 4.39 -3.77 -6.38
N GLN A 38 4.52 -2.48 -6.71
CA GLN A 38 3.72 -1.84 -7.77
C GLN A 38 3.82 -2.58 -9.10
N VAL A 39 5.03 -3.01 -9.48
CA VAL A 39 5.27 -3.70 -10.75
C VAL A 39 4.74 -5.13 -10.71
N PHE A 40 4.91 -5.82 -9.59
CA PHE A 40 4.52 -7.23 -9.44
C PHE A 40 3.02 -7.43 -9.16
N PHE A 41 2.36 -6.45 -8.54
CA PHE A 41 0.97 -6.58 -8.06
C PHE A 41 -0.03 -7.07 -9.13
N PRO A 42 0.02 -6.62 -10.40
CA PRO A 42 -0.92 -7.09 -11.42
C PRO A 42 -0.86 -8.60 -11.69
N ASP A 43 0.27 -9.25 -11.38
CA ASP A 43 0.49 -10.68 -11.60
C ASP A 43 0.05 -11.55 -10.41
N ILE A 44 -0.46 -10.95 -9.34
CA ILE A 44 -0.98 -11.70 -8.18
C ILE A 44 -2.39 -12.20 -8.50
N GLU A 45 -2.58 -13.52 -8.54
CA GLU A 45 -3.88 -14.14 -8.82
C GLU A 45 -4.67 -14.45 -7.54
N GLU A 46 -3.97 -14.88 -6.48
CA GLU A 46 -4.59 -15.37 -5.26
C GLU A 46 -5.12 -14.23 -4.39
N SER A 47 -6.39 -14.30 -3.99
CA SER A 47 -7.05 -13.18 -3.30
C SER A 47 -6.45 -12.91 -1.92
N SER A 48 -5.99 -13.94 -1.21
CA SER A 48 -5.31 -13.78 0.08
C SER A 48 -4.00 -13.00 -0.05
N GLN A 49 -3.25 -13.25 -1.12
CA GLN A 49 -2.00 -12.58 -1.43
C GLN A 49 -2.23 -11.11 -1.84
N VAL A 50 -3.28 -10.84 -2.61
CA VAL A 50 -3.73 -9.48 -2.93
C VAL A 50 -4.07 -8.71 -1.65
N GLU A 51 -4.82 -9.32 -0.73
CA GLU A 51 -5.17 -8.70 0.55
C GLU A 51 -3.94 -8.40 1.40
N ASN A 52 -2.97 -9.31 1.46
CA ASN A 52 -1.70 -9.10 2.16
C ASN A 52 -0.91 -7.93 1.56
N ALA A 53 -0.81 -7.86 0.23
CA ALA A 53 -0.14 -6.76 -0.47
C ALA A 53 -0.83 -5.41 -0.23
N VAL A 54 -2.17 -5.36 -0.30
CA VAL A 54 -2.94 -4.14 -0.01
C VAL A 54 -2.80 -3.72 1.46
N ASN A 55 -2.80 -4.67 2.40
CA ASN A 55 -2.56 -4.38 3.81
C ASN A 55 -1.17 -3.80 4.06
N CYS A 56 -0.14 -4.37 3.42
CA CYS A 56 1.21 -3.82 3.49
C CYS A 56 1.26 -2.36 3.00
N LEU A 57 0.63 -2.05 1.85
CA LEU A 57 0.56 -0.68 1.32
C LEU A 57 -0.12 0.28 2.30
N LYS A 58 -1.26 -0.12 2.87
CA LYS A 58 -1.99 0.68 3.86
C LYS A 58 -1.15 0.99 5.09
N GLU A 59 -0.43 0.00 5.62
CA GLU A 59 0.43 0.20 6.77
C GLU A 59 1.61 1.13 6.45
N ARG A 60 2.17 1.03 5.24
CA ARG A 60 3.27 1.90 4.81
C ARG A 60 2.83 3.33 4.48
N CYS A 61 1.54 3.56 4.23
CA CYS A 61 0.99 4.92 4.25
C CYS A 61 1.10 5.61 5.63
N CYS A 62 1.30 4.83 6.71
CA CYS A 62 1.54 5.30 8.07
C CYS A 62 2.99 5.07 8.54
N ASP A 63 3.94 4.89 7.62
CA ASP A 63 5.35 4.67 7.94
C ASP A 63 5.98 5.87 8.68
N SER A 64 6.96 5.60 9.55
CA SER A 64 7.71 6.65 10.26
C SER A 64 8.46 7.59 9.30
N SER A 65 8.89 7.09 8.15
CA SER A 65 9.59 7.85 7.12
C SER A 65 8.63 8.48 6.12
N LEU A 66 8.69 9.81 5.99
CA LEU A 66 7.88 10.57 5.03
C LEU A 66 8.04 10.08 3.58
N MET A 67 9.26 9.70 3.17
CA MET A 67 9.48 9.20 1.79
C MET A 67 8.79 7.87 1.53
N VAL A 68 8.66 7.02 2.55
CA VAL A 68 7.96 5.74 2.43
C VAL A 68 6.45 5.98 2.40
N ARG A 69 5.93 6.90 3.24
CA ARG A 69 4.51 7.31 3.20
C ARG A 69 4.10 7.79 1.81
N LYS A 70 4.89 8.71 1.22
CA LYS A 70 4.64 9.23 -0.13
C LYS A 70 4.66 8.12 -1.19
N GLN A 71 5.68 7.26 -1.14
CA GLN A 71 5.78 6.14 -2.10
C GLN A 71 4.61 5.17 -1.98
N ALA A 72 4.20 4.80 -0.76
CA ALA A 72 3.07 3.91 -0.52
C ALA A 72 1.77 4.48 -1.10
N ALA A 73 1.53 5.78 -0.86
CA ALA A 73 0.37 6.48 -1.38
C ALA A 73 0.37 6.52 -2.92
N GLU A 74 1.50 6.84 -3.54
CA GLU A 74 1.65 6.86 -5.01
C GLU A 74 1.43 5.48 -5.63
N VAL A 75 1.98 4.43 -5.03
CA VAL A 75 1.78 3.04 -5.48
C VAL A 75 0.31 2.65 -5.37
N LEU A 76 -0.34 2.97 -4.25
CA LEU A 76 -1.74 2.64 -4.02
C LEU A 76 -2.66 3.39 -4.99
N ASP A 77 -2.38 4.67 -5.28
CA ASP A 77 -3.07 5.46 -6.32
C ASP A 77 -2.93 4.83 -7.70
N HIS A 78 -1.70 4.50 -8.06
CA HIS A 78 -1.37 3.92 -9.35
C HIS A 78 -2.12 2.61 -9.54
N LEU A 79 -2.01 1.69 -8.58
CA LEU A 79 -2.68 0.40 -8.64
C LEU A 79 -4.20 0.55 -8.68
N PHE A 80 -4.80 1.43 -7.88
CA PHE A 80 -6.23 1.68 -7.94
C PHE A 80 -6.69 2.20 -9.31
N SER A 81 -5.83 2.99 -9.98
CA SER A 81 -6.10 3.56 -11.31
C SER A 81 -5.90 2.56 -12.45
N THR A 82 -4.94 1.64 -12.34
CA THR A 82 -4.50 0.78 -13.46
C THR A 82 -4.87 -0.69 -13.31
N CYS A 83 -5.01 -1.22 -12.08
CA CYS A 83 -5.23 -2.63 -11.81
C CYS A 83 -6.74 -2.93 -11.64
N MET A 84 -7.41 -3.24 -12.74
CA MET A 84 -8.84 -3.55 -12.78
C MET A 84 -9.24 -4.86 -12.07
N PRO A 85 -8.48 -5.97 -12.14
CA PRO A 85 -8.88 -7.24 -11.51
C PRO A 85 -9.14 -7.14 -10.01
N HIS A 86 -8.35 -6.31 -9.31
CA HIS A 86 -8.36 -6.21 -7.84
C HIS A 86 -8.94 -4.89 -7.34
N ARG A 87 -9.74 -4.22 -8.19
CA ARG A 87 -10.21 -2.84 -7.94
C ARG A 87 -10.98 -2.69 -6.62
N LYS A 88 -11.75 -3.69 -6.20
CA LYS A 88 -12.53 -3.64 -4.94
C LYS A 88 -11.62 -3.65 -3.70
N GLN A 89 -10.64 -4.53 -3.68
CA GLN A 89 -9.65 -4.63 -2.61
C GLN A 89 -8.82 -3.34 -2.54
N LEU A 90 -8.38 -2.83 -3.70
CA LEU A 90 -7.64 -1.58 -3.83
C LEU A 90 -8.47 -0.38 -3.38
N GLN A 91 -9.74 -0.27 -3.77
CA GLN A 91 -10.63 0.81 -3.33
C GLN A 91 -10.79 0.83 -1.82
N LYS A 92 -11.05 -0.33 -1.21
CA LYS A 92 -11.17 -0.46 0.25
C LYS A 92 -9.87 -0.06 0.94
N GLY A 93 -8.72 -0.50 0.40
CA GLY A 93 -7.42 -0.15 0.94
C GLY A 93 -7.12 1.34 0.83
N TRP A 94 -7.37 1.93 -0.33
CA TRP A 94 -7.20 3.35 -0.61
C TRP A 94 -8.03 4.21 0.35
N LEU A 95 -9.33 3.92 0.50
CA LEU A 95 -10.21 4.66 1.43
C LEU A 95 -9.71 4.59 2.89
N THR A 96 -9.22 3.42 3.30
CA THR A 96 -8.72 3.21 4.67
C THR A 96 -7.38 3.93 4.89
N ALA A 97 -6.53 4.02 3.86
CA ALA A 97 -5.22 4.67 3.93
C ALA A 97 -5.33 6.20 3.88
N VAL A 98 -6.28 6.74 3.10
CA VAL A 98 -6.46 8.19 2.93
C VAL A 98 -6.88 8.87 4.24
N LEU A 99 -7.80 8.28 5.00
CA LEU A 99 -8.37 8.92 6.20
C LEU A 99 -7.33 9.31 7.27
N PRO A 100 -6.42 8.42 7.71
CA PRO A 100 -5.37 8.79 8.67
C PRO A 100 -4.42 9.87 8.14
N MET A 101 -4.16 9.86 6.84
CA MET A 101 -3.17 10.74 6.25
C MET A 101 -3.69 12.17 6.08
N ILE A 102 -5.01 12.40 5.90
CA ILE A 102 -5.60 13.77 5.87
C ILE A 102 -5.27 14.58 7.13
N ASN A 103 -5.06 13.91 8.26
CA ASN A 103 -4.72 14.54 9.54
C ASN A 103 -3.20 14.57 9.83
N ASP A 104 -2.36 14.09 8.91
CA ASP A 104 -0.90 14.08 9.06
C ASP A 104 -0.36 15.51 8.93
N ARG A 105 0.15 16.04 10.06
CA ARG A 105 0.61 17.43 10.18
C ARG A 105 1.86 17.73 9.35
N GLU A 106 2.66 16.72 9.02
CA GLU A 106 3.87 16.87 8.21
C GLU A 106 3.59 16.92 6.69
N GLN A 107 2.35 16.65 6.28
CA GLN A 107 1.95 16.68 4.87
C GLN A 107 1.42 18.04 4.42
N LYS A 108 1.36 19.03 5.32
CA LYS A 108 0.85 20.38 5.03
C LYS A 108 1.59 21.10 3.91
N ASP A 109 2.84 20.72 3.63
CA ASP A 109 3.63 21.28 2.53
C ASP A 109 3.42 20.57 1.18
N ASN A 110 2.55 19.56 1.12
CA ASN A 110 2.47 18.63 -0.02
C ASN A 110 1.06 18.55 -0.66
N SER A 111 0.28 19.63 -0.52
CA SER A 111 -1.09 19.77 -1.04
C SER A 111 -1.23 19.54 -2.55
N GLU A 112 -0.12 19.50 -3.29
CA GLU A 112 -0.02 19.34 -4.75
C GLU A 112 0.11 17.90 -5.26
N SER A 113 0.36 16.89 -4.41
CA SER A 113 0.43 15.52 -4.93
C SER A 113 -0.92 15.07 -5.49
N THR A 114 -0.91 14.47 -6.68
CA THR A 114 -2.11 13.99 -7.39
C THR A 114 -2.96 13.07 -6.53
N PHE A 115 -2.34 12.24 -5.68
CA PHE A 115 -3.02 11.41 -4.70
C PHE A 115 -3.93 12.23 -3.77
N TRP A 116 -3.46 13.39 -3.29
CA TRP A 116 -4.24 14.25 -2.40
C TRP A 116 -5.37 14.99 -3.09
N ARG A 117 -5.11 15.39 -4.33
CA ARG A 117 -6.12 16.06 -5.15
C ARG A 117 -7.24 15.09 -5.50
N ASN A 118 -6.90 13.90 -6.00
CA ASN A 118 -7.85 12.83 -6.30
C ASN A 118 -8.54 12.33 -5.01
N GLY A 119 -7.78 12.27 -3.91
CA GLY A 119 -8.22 12.04 -2.52
C GLY A 119 -9.43 12.87 -2.12
N ARG A 120 -9.25 14.19 -2.17
CA ARG A 120 -10.28 15.18 -1.81
C ARG A 120 -11.46 15.14 -2.77
N GLU A 121 -11.20 15.09 -4.07
CA GLU A 121 -12.24 15.10 -5.11
C GLU A 121 -13.16 13.87 -5.03
N LEU A 122 -12.60 12.68 -4.73
CA LEU A 122 -13.39 11.46 -4.52
C LEU A 122 -14.22 11.52 -3.24
N LEU A 123 -13.66 12.07 -2.14
CA LEU A 123 -14.40 12.25 -0.88
C LEU A 123 -15.53 13.28 -1.03
N GLU A 124 -15.31 14.36 -1.77
CA GLU A 124 -16.33 15.35 -2.09
C GLU A 124 -17.46 14.74 -2.94
N THR A 125 -17.11 13.91 -3.93
CA THR A 125 -18.09 13.21 -4.77
C THR A 125 -18.92 12.18 -3.98
N LEU A 126 -18.31 11.53 -2.98
CA LEU A 126 -18.99 10.58 -2.09
C LEU A 126 -19.80 11.28 -0.99
N ALA A 127 -19.46 12.51 -0.59
CA ALA A 127 -20.21 13.29 0.40
C ALA A 127 -21.45 13.99 -0.19
N CYS A 128 -21.54 14.12 -1.52
CA CYS A 128 -22.67 14.71 -2.22
C CYS A 128 -23.73 13.70 -2.71
N ASN A 129 -23.61 12.42 -2.38
CA ASN A 129 -24.61 11.37 -2.61
C ASN A 129 -25.08 10.76 -1.29
#